data_AF-A0A9P0BGE5-F1
#
_entry.id   AF-A0A9P0BGE5-F1
#
_cell.length_a   1.000
_cell.length_b   1.000
_cell.length_c   1.000
_cell.angle_alpha   90.00
_cell.angle_beta   90.00
_cell.angle_gamma   90.00
#
_symmetry.space_group_name_H-M   'P 1'
#
loop_
_entity.id
_entity.type
_entity.pdbx_description
1 polymer ?
#
loop_
_entity_poly.entity_id
_entity_poly.type
_entity_poly.pdbx_seq_one_letter_code
_entity_poly.pdbx_strand_id
1 'polypeptide(L)'
;MFANMIRYLFATFLFGGPSMCLRLTNMTAPSIQDPREQMQLYCKFDMGGEDLYAVKWYKDDHEFFRYAPSGPNNYVQYPVSGVTVDTTRSHCTRDTCELMLIDLQRPYSSGAYRCEVSSEAPAFRLASQTFNITVAAIPKHPPLIDGLADTYTTGSMLLATCTSGLGDPKPRITWFVNNKMAPINQVKDLPSKPAQPDTTGNSNIMLKQSISQLRIPLDKKYTGTQPSTSLEVRCVSSVDGINSNIAPHLSATRNIMIMDENQLVNNQKFHWPSCSIKVSLTGCLPVLAIFVYLFAC
;
A
#
# COMPACT_ATOMS: atom_id res chain seq x y z
N MET A 1 -30.28 -28.22 -80.54
CA MET A 1 -30.28 -26.82 -80.09
C MET A 1 -31.23 -26.69 -78.91
N PHE A 2 -30.87 -25.86 -77.92
CA PHE A 2 -31.53 -25.59 -76.62
C PHE A 2 -31.25 -26.66 -75.54
N ALA A 3 -30.09 -26.65 -74.89
CA ALA A 3 -29.54 -25.70 -73.89
C ALA A 3 -30.04 -26.00 -72.45
N ASN A 4 -29.10 -26.48 -71.64
CA ASN A 4 -29.20 -26.82 -70.22
C ASN A 4 -29.71 -25.65 -69.38
N MET A 5 -30.75 -25.89 -68.57
CA MET A 5 -31.20 -24.94 -67.55
C MET A 5 -30.51 -25.27 -66.21
N ILE A 6 -29.34 -24.67 -65.99
CA ILE A 6 -28.66 -24.70 -64.69
C ILE A 6 -29.41 -23.74 -63.75
N ARG A 7 -30.08 -24.28 -62.74
CA ARG A 7 -30.68 -23.52 -61.64
C ARG A 7 -29.57 -23.04 -60.71
N TYR A 8 -29.21 -21.76 -60.79
CA TYR A 8 -28.37 -21.11 -59.80
C TYR A 8 -29.21 -20.77 -58.56
N LEU A 9 -29.09 -21.59 -57.51
CA LEU A 9 -29.48 -21.20 -56.16
C LEU A 9 -28.39 -20.27 -55.63
N PHE A 10 -28.61 -18.95 -55.71
CA PHE A 10 -27.83 -18.00 -54.94
C PHE A 10 -28.21 -18.16 -53.47
N ALA A 11 -27.41 -18.89 -52.71
CA ALA A 11 -27.42 -18.81 -51.26
C ALA A 11 -26.90 -17.41 -50.90
N THR A 12 -27.82 -16.47 -50.65
CA THR A 12 -27.49 -15.20 -50.01
C THR A 12 -26.98 -15.51 -48.62
N PHE A 13 -25.66 -15.60 -48.49
CA PHE A 13 -24.99 -15.51 -47.20
C PHE A 13 -25.41 -14.17 -46.60
N LEU A 14 -26.30 -14.21 -45.61
CA LEU A 14 -26.53 -13.09 -44.70
C LEU A 14 -25.23 -12.92 -43.92
N PHE A 15 -24.25 -12.23 -44.52
CA PHE A 15 -23.18 -11.63 -43.75
C PHE A 15 -23.88 -10.65 -42.81
N GLY A 16 -24.03 -11.05 -41.55
CA GLY A 16 -24.44 -10.16 -40.49
C GLY A 16 -23.47 -8.97 -40.49
N GLY A 17 -23.91 -7.86 -41.08
CA GLY A 17 -23.15 -6.62 -41.07
C GLY A 17 -22.84 -6.24 -39.61
N PRO A 18 -21.76 -5.46 -39.38
CA PRO A 18 -21.43 -5.00 -38.04
C PRO A 18 -22.69 -4.39 -37.40
N SER A 19 -23.06 -4.91 -36.23
CA SER A 19 -24.23 -4.44 -35.47
C SER A 19 -24.09 -2.95 -35.20
N MET A 20 -24.86 -2.15 -35.94
CA MET A 20 -24.96 -0.69 -35.76
C MET A 20 -25.91 -0.45 -34.59
N CYS A 21 -25.38 -0.45 -33.37
CA CYS A 21 -26.15 -0.17 -32.16
C CYS A 21 -25.35 0.69 -31.19
N LEU A 22 -26.06 1.57 -30.47
CA LEU A 22 -25.49 2.35 -29.39
C LEU A 22 -24.74 1.44 -28.40
N ARG A 23 -23.47 1.78 -28.14
CA ARG A 23 -22.63 1.06 -27.17
C ARG A 23 -21.53 1.95 -26.62
N LEU A 24 -21.11 1.66 -25.39
CA LEU A 24 -19.87 2.21 -24.84
C LEU A 24 -18.70 1.41 -25.41
N THR A 25 -17.67 2.11 -25.92
CA THR A 25 -16.50 1.48 -26.55
C THR A 25 -15.26 1.57 -25.67
N ASN A 26 -15.15 2.61 -24.85
CA ASN A 26 -14.09 2.74 -23.86
C ASN A 26 -14.57 3.60 -22.70
N MET A 27 -14.36 3.14 -21.47
CA MET A 27 -14.61 3.93 -20.29
C MET A 27 -13.45 3.75 -19.32
N THR A 28 -12.86 4.87 -18.90
CA THR A 28 -11.68 4.88 -18.04
C THR A 28 -12.01 5.64 -16.77
N ALA A 29 -11.78 5.00 -15.63
CA ALA A 29 -11.83 5.59 -14.31
C ALA A 29 -10.81 4.91 -13.39
N PRO A 30 -10.18 5.64 -12.46
CA PRO A 30 -9.23 5.06 -11.52
C PRO A 30 -9.95 4.19 -10.48
N SER A 31 -9.39 3.02 -10.15
CA SER A 31 -9.90 2.22 -9.03
C SER A 31 -9.58 2.87 -7.67
N ILE A 32 -8.45 3.57 -7.60
CA ILE A 32 -8.00 4.34 -6.44
C ILE A 32 -7.55 5.71 -6.91
N GLN A 33 -8.07 6.75 -6.28
CA GLN A 33 -7.75 8.13 -6.62
C GLN A 33 -7.14 8.83 -5.41
N ASP A 34 -6.01 9.50 -5.60
CA ASP A 34 -5.43 10.35 -4.57
C ASP A 34 -6.23 11.67 -4.49
N PRO A 35 -6.75 12.06 -3.31
CA PRO A 35 -7.49 13.31 -3.16
C PRO A 35 -6.63 14.57 -3.38
N ARG A 36 -5.29 14.44 -3.31
CA ARG A 36 -4.34 15.51 -3.61
C ARG A 36 -4.22 15.81 -5.11
N GLU A 37 -4.75 14.90 -5.93
CA GLU A 37 -4.74 14.96 -7.38
C GLU A 37 -6.16 15.14 -7.91
N GLN A 38 -6.26 15.45 -9.19
CA GLN A 38 -7.53 15.65 -9.87
C GLN A 38 -7.94 14.34 -10.53
N MET A 39 -9.24 14.05 -10.57
CA MET A 39 -9.76 12.79 -11.09
C MET A 39 -10.34 12.96 -12.47
N GLN A 40 -9.79 12.24 -13.43
CA GLN A 40 -10.31 12.18 -14.79
C GLN A 40 -11.30 11.02 -14.95
N LEU A 41 -12.48 11.32 -15.46
CA LEU A 41 -13.48 10.33 -15.88
C LEU A 41 -13.65 10.43 -17.39
N TYR A 42 -13.49 9.32 -18.10
CA TYR A 42 -13.57 9.30 -19.55
C TYR A 42 -14.59 8.28 -20.03
N CYS A 43 -15.46 8.69 -20.95
CA CYS A 43 -16.47 7.84 -21.57
C CYS A 43 -16.48 8.05 -23.08
N LYS A 44 -16.19 7.00 -23.84
CA LYS A 44 -16.26 6.95 -25.30
C LYS A 44 -17.35 5.97 -25.72
N PHE A 45 -18.13 6.38 -26.70
CA PHE A 45 -19.29 5.65 -27.16
C PHE A 45 -19.42 5.73 -28.68
N ASP A 46 -20.07 4.72 -29.24
CA ASP A 46 -20.41 4.60 -30.64
C ASP A 46 -21.93 4.65 -30.73
N MET A 47 -22.46 5.68 -31.39
CA MET A 47 -23.91 5.88 -31.51
C MET A 47 -24.57 4.87 -32.45
N GLY A 48 -23.81 4.07 -33.20
CA GLY A 48 -24.37 3.04 -34.08
C GLY A 48 -25.31 3.60 -35.15
N GLY A 49 -25.07 4.82 -35.62
CA GLY A 49 -25.90 5.51 -36.62
C GLY A 49 -27.12 6.24 -36.05
N GLU A 50 -27.31 6.27 -34.74
CA GLU A 50 -28.37 7.05 -34.08
C GLU A 50 -27.87 8.45 -33.68
N ASP A 51 -28.81 9.38 -33.46
CA ASP A 51 -28.48 10.71 -32.96
C ASP A 51 -28.35 10.72 -31.43
N LEU A 52 -27.37 11.46 -30.93
CA LEU A 52 -27.12 11.60 -29.49
C LEU A 52 -28.19 12.51 -28.86
N TYR A 53 -28.93 11.99 -27.89
CA TYR A 53 -29.81 12.78 -27.04
C TYR A 53 -29.02 13.40 -25.88
N ALA A 54 -28.38 12.55 -25.05
CA ALA A 54 -27.60 13.02 -23.91
C ALA A 54 -26.55 12.01 -23.45
N VAL A 55 -25.47 12.55 -22.86
CA VAL A 55 -24.53 11.81 -22.00
C VAL A 55 -24.71 12.31 -20.58
N LYS A 56 -24.89 11.40 -19.63
CA LYS A 56 -25.09 11.70 -18.22
C LYS A 56 -24.06 10.98 -17.37
N TRP A 57 -23.59 11.67 -16.34
CA TRP A 57 -22.75 11.08 -15.31
C TRP A 57 -23.48 11.05 -13.98
N TYR A 58 -23.38 9.91 -13.31
CA TYR A 58 -23.97 9.65 -12.01
C TYR A 58 -22.89 9.29 -11.01
N LYS A 59 -23.07 9.71 -9.76
CA LYS A 59 -22.35 9.20 -8.59
C LYS A 59 -23.39 8.64 -7.62
N ASP A 60 -23.25 7.35 -7.27
CA ASP A 60 -24.17 6.64 -6.36
C ASP A 60 -25.64 6.88 -6.74
N ASP A 61 -25.94 6.69 -8.03
CA ASP A 61 -27.25 6.90 -8.68
C ASP A 61 -27.79 8.35 -8.69
N HIS A 62 -27.02 9.33 -8.23
CA HIS A 62 -27.35 10.75 -8.35
C HIS A 62 -26.67 11.35 -9.57
N GLU A 63 -27.45 11.89 -10.49
CA GLU A 63 -26.93 12.63 -11.64
C GLU A 63 -26.19 13.86 -11.14
N PHE A 64 -24.96 14.07 -11.61
CA PHE A 64 -24.17 15.27 -11.27
C PHE A 64 -23.78 16.09 -12.50
N PHE A 65 -23.83 15.49 -13.69
CA PHE A 65 -23.47 16.16 -14.94
C PHE A 65 -24.26 15.60 -16.12
N ARG A 66 -24.65 16.48 -17.03
CA ARG A 66 -25.32 16.15 -18.30
C ARG A 66 -24.73 16.97 -19.44
N TYR A 67 -24.41 16.29 -20.53
CA TYR A 67 -24.18 16.88 -21.84
C TYR A 67 -25.36 16.57 -22.77
N ALA A 68 -26.02 17.59 -23.32
CA ALA A 68 -27.16 17.46 -24.24
C ALA A 68 -27.01 18.46 -25.40
N PRO A 69 -26.43 18.06 -26.56
CA PRO A 69 -26.06 18.97 -27.64
C PRO A 69 -27.24 19.68 -28.31
N SER A 70 -28.43 19.08 -28.29
CA SER A 70 -29.65 19.65 -28.86
C SER A 70 -30.46 20.49 -27.85
N GLY A 71 -30.01 20.56 -26.59
CA GLY A 71 -30.67 21.29 -25.52
C GLY A 71 -30.37 22.79 -25.52
N PRO A 72 -31.10 23.61 -24.74
CA PRO A 72 -30.84 25.04 -24.62
C PRO A 72 -29.48 25.35 -23.97
N ASN A 73 -29.03 24.48 -23.07
CA ASN A 73 -27.71 24.50 -22.47
C ASN A 73 -27.04 23.16 -22.75
N ASN A 74 -25.89 23.18 -23.41
CA ASN A 74 -25.14 21.97 -23.74
C ASN A 74 -24.69 21.22 -22.50
N TYR A 75 -24.33 21.94 -21.42
CA TYR A 75 -23.89 21.36 -20.17
C TYR A 75 -24.82 21.77 -19.02
N VAL A 76 -25.23 20.80 -18.21
CA VAL A 76 -26.00 21.01 -16.98
C VAL A 76 -25.32 20.25 -15.84
N GLN A 77 -25.22 20.87 -14.67
CA GLN A 77 -24.65 20.27 -13.47
C GLN A 77 -25.69 20.21 -12.36
N TYR A 78 -25.57 19.18 -11.53
CA TYR A 78 -26.41 18.98 -10.36
C TYR A 78 -25.52 18.74 -9.14
N PRO A 79 -25.81 19.37 -7.99
CA PRO A 79 -24.96 19.25 -6.81
C PRO A 79 -25.04 17.83 -6.24
N VAL A 80 -23.88 17.18 -6.12
CA VAL A 80 -23.71 15.88 -5.45
C VAL A 80 -22.54 15.98 -4.48
N SER A 81 -22.70 15.41 -3.27
CA SER A 81 -21.67 15.46 -2.24
C SER A 81 -20.36 14.83 -2.71
N GLY A 82 -19.25 15.53 -2.51
CA GLY A 82 -17.92 15.07 -2.92
C GLY A 82 -17.65 15.14 -4.43
N VAL A 83 -18.48 15.83 -5.21
CA VAL A 83 -18.29 16.02 -6.65
C VAL A 83 -18.22 17.50 -6.99
N THR A 84 -17.07 17.92 -7.51
CA THR A 84 -16.86 19.26 -8.08
C THR A 84 -16.32 19.09 -9.49
N VAL A 85 -17.10 19.44 -10.51
CA VAL A 85 -16.69 19.35 -11.91
C VAL A 85 -15.96 20.63 -12.33
N ASP A 86 -14.75 20.50 -12.84
CA ASP A 86 -14.05 21.60 -13.49
C ASP A 86 -14.51 21.72 -14.94
N THR A 87 -15.43 22.65 -15.20
CA THR A 87 -16.00 22.88 -16.53
C THR A 87 -15.01 23.41 -17.55
N THR A 88 -13.89 24.00 -17.11
CA THR A 88 -12.89 24.56 -18.04
C THR A 88 -12.04 23.47 -18.68
N ARG A 89 -11.93 22.31 -18.01
CA ARG A 89 -11.14 21.15 -18.44
C ARG A 89 -11.99 19.91 -18.71
N SER A 90 -13.30 20.03 -18.57
CA SER A 90 -14.25 18.99 -18.95
C SER A 90 -14.81 19.28 -20.34
N HIS A 91 -14.90 18.27 -21.19
CA HIS A 91 -15.29 18.42 -22.58
C HIS A 91 -16.02 17.18 -23.10
N CYS A 92 -17.14 17.38 -23.78
CA CYS A 92 -17.90 16.32 -24.42
C CYS A 92 -18.19 16.65 -25.90
N THR A 93 -18.14 15.61 -26.72
CA THR A 93 -18.43 15.59 -28.16
C THR A 93 -19.57 14.61 -28.44
N ARG A 94 -19.89 14.40 -29.72
CA ARG A 94 -20.88 13.40 -30.16
C ARG A 94 -20.47 11.95 -29.92
N ASP A 95 -19.24 11.67 -29.52
CA ASP A 95 -18.68 10.32 -29.35
C ASP A 95 -17.82 10.14 -28.08
N THR A 96 -17.48 11.23 -27.38
CA THR A 96 -16.71 11.20 -26.14
C THR A 96 -17.25 12.16 -25.10
N CYS A 97 -17.05 11.88 -23.83
CA CYS A 97 -17.34 12.81 -22.73
C CYS A 97 -16.32 12.60 -21.62
N GLU A 98 -15.51 13.63 -21.39
CA GLU A 98 -14.41 13.63 -20.44
C GLU A 98 -14.68 14.67 -19.35
N LEU A 99 -14.67 14.23 -18.09
CA LEU A 99 -14.85 15.11 -16.94
C LEU A 99 -13.58 15.14 -16.08
N MET A 100 -13.21 16.35 -15.65
CA MET A 100 -12.18 16.58 -14.66
C MET A 100 -12.85 16.94 -13.33
N LEU A 101 -12.69 16.10 -12.31
CA LEU A 101 -13.18 16.37 -10.96
C LEU A 101 -12.05 16.89 -10.07
N ILE A 102 -12.37 17.92 -9.28
CA ILE A 102 -11.45 18.61 -8.38
C ILE A 102 -11.97 18.57 -6.93
N ASP A 103 -11.15 19.06 -5.98
CA ASP A 103 -11.51 19.18 -4.56
C ASP A 103 -12.03 17.89 -3.91
N LEU A 104 -11.45 16.76 -4.32
CA LEU A 104 -11.83 15.43 -3.88
C LEU A 104 -11.63 15.28 -2.36
N GLN A 105 -12.59 14.63 -1.71
CA GLN A 105 -12.62 14.47 -0.26
C GLN A 105 -13.12 13.08 0.12
N ARG A 106 -12.40 12.39 1.02
CA ARG A 106 -12.87 11.14 1.62
C ARG A 106 -13.84 11.45 2.77
N PRO A 107 -14.92 10.65 2.96
CA PRO A 107 -15.36 9.54 2.11
C PRO A 107 -16.22 9.97 0.91
N TYR A 108 -16.64 11.23 0.85
CA TYR A 108 -17.71 11.70 -0.03
C TYR A 108 -17.44 11.54 -1.52
N SER A 109 -16.20 11.64 -1.97
CA SER A 109 -15.80 11.44 -3.38
C SER A 109 -15.57 9.97 -3.73
N SER A 110 -15.62 9.04 -2.77
CA SER A 110 -15.64 7.60 -3.07
C SER A 110 -17.05 7.16 -3.42
N GLY A 111 -17.19 6.18 -4.31
CA GLY A 111 -18.51 5.66 -4.71
C GLY A 111 -18.53 5.04 -6.10
N ALA A 112 -19.74 4.72 -6.57
CA ALA A 112 -20.00 4.18 -7.89
C ALA A 112 -20.23 5.32 -8.90
N TYR A 113 -19.38 5.43 -9.91
CA TYR A 113 -19.47 6.41 -10.99
C TYR A 113 -19.97 5.74 -12.26
N ARG A 114 -21.07 6.23 -12.84
CA ARG A 114 -21.69 5.66 -14.05
C ARG A 114 -21.74 6.70 -15.17
N CYS A 115 -21.27 6.34 -16.35
CA CYS A 115 -21.58 7.04 -17.59
C CYS A 115 -22.80 6.36 -18.23
N GLU A 116 -23.78 7.17 -18.65
CA GLU A 116 -24.97 6.72 -19.37
C GLU A 116 -25.12 7.57 -20.64
N VAL A 117 -25.28 6.91 -21.78
CA VAL A 117 -25.48 7.54 -23.09
C VAL A 117 -26.86 7.13 -23.60
N SER A 118 -27.57 8.10 -24.16
CA SER A 118 -28.93 7.95 -24.64
C SER A 118 -29.08 8.44 -26.08
N SER A 119 -29.79 7.68 -26.91
CA SER A 119 -30.15 8.09 -28.27
C SER A 119 -31.42 8.93 -28.29
N GLU A 120 -31.62 9.67 -29.38
CA GLU A 120 -32.85 10.41 -29.65
C GLU A 120 -34.02 9.49 -30.01
N ALA A 121 -35.22 10.08 -30.05
CA ALA A 121 -36.40 9.47 -30.65
C ALA A 121 -36.10 8.94 -32.08
N PRO A 122 -36.73 7.83 -32.51
CA PRO A 122 -37.78 7.07 -31.82
C PRO A 122 -37.24 5.93 -30.96
N ALA A 123 -35.94 5.61 -31.04
CA ALA A 123 -35.39 4.38 -30.47
C ALA A 123 -35.11 4.50 -28.96
N PHE A 124 -34.75 5.70 -28.48
CA PHE A 124 -34.43 5.98 -27.06
C PHE A 124 -33.50 4.93 -26.43
N ARG A 125 -32.51 4.46 -27.19
CA ARG A 125 -31.58 3.43 -26.71
C ARG A 125 -30.72 3.99 -25.60
N LEU A 126 -30.32 3.10 -24.70
CA LEU A 126 -29.46 3.42 -23.56
C LEU A 126 -28.28 2.46 -23.53
N ALA A 127 -27.11 3.01 -23.27
CA ALA A 127 -25.92 2.25 -22.94
C ALA A 127 -25.24 2.90 -21.73
N SER A 128 -24.77 2.08 -20.79
CA SER A 128 -24.14 2.58 -19.57
C SER A 128 -23.08 1.64 -19.03
N GLN A 129 -22.12 2.18 -18.30
CA GLN A 129 -21.11 1.41 -17.59
C GLN A 129 -20.74 2.13 -16.28
N THR A 130 -20.46 1.33 -15.24
CA THR A 130 -20.22 1.81 -13.86
C THR A 130 -18.86 1.35 -13.35
N PHE A 131 -18.17 2.22 -12.62
CA PHE A 131 -16.90 1.93 -11.93
C PHE A 131 -16.99 2.32 -10.46
N ASN A 132 -16.39 1.49 -9.59
CA ASN A 132 -16.25 1.83 -8.18
C ASN A 132 -14.89 2.49 -7.96
N ILE A 133 -14.92 3.70 -7.39
CA ILE A 133 -13.73 4.50 -7.13
C ILE A 133 -13.55 4.66 -5.62
N THR A 134 -12.33 4.38 -5.16
CA THR A 134 -11.92 4.62 -3.77
C THR A 134 -10.97 5.80 -3.69
N VAL A 135 -11.35 6.88 -3.02
CA VAL A 135 -10.49 8.08 -2.90
C VAL A 135 -9.63 7.99 -1.65
N ALA A 136 -8.32 7.78 -1.77
CA ALA A 136 -7.41 7.59 -0.63
C ALA A 136 -6.06 8.28 -0.82
N ALA A 137 -5.56 8.95 0.23
CA ALA A 137 -4.19 9.45 0.24
C ALA A 137 -3.26 8.37 0.81
N ILE A 138 -2.50 7.71 -0.06
CA ILE A 138 -1.51 6.71 0.36
C ILE A 138 -0.20 7.43 0.74
N PRO A 139 0.48 7.02 1.82
CA PRO A 139 1.81 7.54 2.14
C PRO A 139 2.78 7.35 0.97
N LYS A 140 3.55 8.39 0.63
CA LYS A 140 4.53 8.35 -0.47
C LYS A 140 5.89 7.76 -0.06
N HIS A 141 6.16 7.70 1.24
CA HIS A 141 7.45 7.26 1.78
C HIS A 141 7.28 6.13 2.79
N PRO A 142 8.25 5.20 2.87
CA PRO A 142 8.27 4.17 3.89
C PRO A 142 8.21 4.73 5.31
N PRO A 143 7.68 3.95 6.26
CA PRO A 143 7.72 4.37 7.65
C PRO A 143 9.15 4.49 8.16
N LEU A 144 9.37 5.32 9.17
CA LEU A 144 10.67 5.51 9.83
C LEU A 144 10.74 4.68 11.11
N ILE A 145 11.83 3.92 11.31
CA ILE A 145 12.11 3.17 12.55
C ILE A 145 13.24 3.88 13.31
N ASP A 146 12.93 4.34 14.53
CA ASP A 146 13.84 5.02 15.45
C ASP A 146 14.00 4.25 16.77
N GLY A 147 15.05 4.57 17.54
CA GLY A 147 15.28 4.03 18.89
C GLY A 147 16.06 2.72 18.96
N LEU A 148 16.38 2.11 17.82
CA LEU A 148 17.19 0.89 17.74
C LEU A 148 18.70 1.20 17.72
N ALA A 149 19.45 0.50 18.57
CA ALA A 149 20.90 0.39 18.49
C ALA A 149 21.30 -0.74 17.51
N ASP A 150 22.54 -0.70 17.01
CA ASP A 150 23.02 -1.73 16.08
C ASP A 150 23.39 -3.04 16.81
N THR A 151 23.70 -2.95 18.11
CA THR A 151 24.09 -4.09 18.95
C THR A 151 23.37 -4.10 20.29
N TYR A 152 22.93 -5.29 20.72
CA TYR A 152 22.28 -5.56 22.01
C TYR A 152 22.90 -6.77 22.70
N THR A 153 22.74 -6.88 24.01
CA THR A 153 23.09 -8.09 24.78
C THR A 153 21.83 -8.89 25.14
N THR A 154 21.99 -10.20 25.31
CA THR A 154 20.91 -11.07 25.80
C THR A 154 20.41 -10.57 27.16
N GLY A 155 19.09 -10.50 27.35
CA GLY A 155 18.42 -9.97 28.54
C GLY A 155 18.09 -8.47 28.48
N SER A 156 18.61 -7.75 27.48
CA SER A 156 18.27 -6.34 27.28
C SER A 156 16.86 -6.16 26.72
N MET A 157 16.33 -4.94 26.87
CA MET A 157 15.04 -4.55 26.32
C MET A 157 15.24 -3.79 25.02
N LEU A 158 14.73 -4.34 23.92
CA LEU A 158 14.63 -3.64 22.65
C LEU A 158 13.42 -2.72 22.67
N LEU A 159 13.63 -1.46 22.29
CA LEU A 159 12.59 -0.46 22.14
C LEU A 159 12.74 0.21 20.78
N ALA A 160 11.73 0.07 19.92
CA ALA A 160 11.70 0.71 18.61
C ALA A 160 10.42 1.52 18.47
N THR A 161 10.52 2.72 17.91
CA THR A 161 9.36 3.53 17.53
C THR A 161 9.28 3.56 16.02
N CYS A 162 8.11 3.27 15.47
CA CYS A 162 7.84 3.38 14.06
C CYS A 162 6.84 4.51 13.82
N THR A 163 7.17 5.40 12.88
CA THR A 163 6.30 6.49 12.44
C THR A 163 5.93 6.28 10.99
N SER A 164 4.64 6.19 10.67
CA SER A 164 4.18 6.09 9.28
C SER A 164 4.29 7.43 8.57
N GLY A 165 4.29 7.41 7.24
CA GLY A 165 4.00 8.61 6.47
C GLY A 165 2.56 9.10 6.68
N LEU A 166 2.28 10.28 6.15
CA LEU A 166 0.96 10.90 6.16
C LEU A 166 0.02 10.22 5.15
N GLY A 167 -1.21 9.91 5.56
CA GLY A 167 -2.23 9.34 4.70
C GLY A 167 -3.66 9.61 5.17
N ASP A 168 -4.62 9.30 4.31
CA ASP A 168 -6.05 9.35 4.57
C ASP A 168 -6.76 8.14 3.89
N PRO A 169 -7.25 7.15 4.66
CA PRO A 169 -7.35 7.13 6.12
C PRO A 169 -5.99 7.02 6.82
N LYS A 170 -6.00 7.21 8.16
CA LYS A 170 -4.81 7.08 9.00
C LYS A 170 -4.14 5.72 8.74
N PRO A 171 -2.86 5.69 8.30
CA PRO A 171 -2.19 4.43 8.00
C PRO A 171 -2.09 3.52 9.23
N ARG A 172 -2.10 2.22 9.05
CA ARG A 172 -1.93 1.20 10.10
C ARG A 172 -0.48 0.72 10.12
N ILE A 173 0.09 0.62 11.32
CA ILE A 173 1.43 0.06 11.52
C ILE A 173 1.33 -1.41 11.93
N THR A 174 2.12 -2.26 11.31
CA THR A 174 2.29 -3.66 11.69
C THR A 174 3.78 -3.99 11.83
N TRP A 175 4.16 -4.56 12.97
CA TRP A 175 5.53 -4.97 13.24
C TRP A 175 5.74 -6.45 12.94
N PHE A 176 6.91 -6.77 12.40
CA PHE A 176 7.41 -8.12 12.16
C PHE A 176 8.81 -8.26 12.75
N VAL A 177 9.07 -9.41 13.36
CA VAL A 177 10.35 -9.79 13.95
C VAL A 177 10.74 -11.14 13.36
N ASN A 178 11.88 -11.22 12.68
CA ASN A 178 12.29 -12.40 11.90
C ASN A 178 11.14 -12.92 11.01
N ASN A 179 10.52 -12.00 10.29
CA ASN A 179 9.38 -12.23 9.41
C ASN A 179 8.09 -12.78 10.06
N LYS A 180 8.00 -12.82 11.39
CA LYS A 180 6.79 -13.18 12.14
C LYS A 180 6.13 -11.94 12.72
N MET A 181 4.81 -11.82 12.62
CA MET A 181 4.08 -10.69 13.18
C MET A 181 4.33 -10.60 14.70
N ALA A 182 4.63 -9.39 15.18
CA ALA A 182 4.87 -9.16 16.59
C ALA A 182 3.57 -9.36 17.40
N PRO A 183 3.63 -10.07 18.55
CA PRO A 183 2.51 -10.22 19.47
C PRO A 183 1.93 -8.87 19.93
N ILE A 184 0.61 -8.80 20.12
CA ILE A 184 -0.08 -7.56 20.49
C ILE A 184 0.38 -6.98 21.82
N ASN A 185 0.86 -7.81 22.75
CA ASN A 185 1.39 -7.36 24.05
C ASN A 185 2.78 -6.71 23.96
N GLN A 186 3.46 -6.83 22.82
CA GLN A 186 4.75 -6.19 22.54
C GLN A 186 4.60 -4.89 21.75
N VAL A 187 3.40 -4.62 21.22
CA VAL A 187 3.12 -3.47 20.36
C VAL A 187 2.19 -2.51 21.08
N LYS A 188 2.55 -1.23 21.09
CA LYS A 188 1.73 -0.18 21.67
C LYS A 188 1.56 0.97 20.67
N ASP A 189 0.34 1.23 20.26
CA ASP A 189 0.04 2.42 19.47
C ASP A 189 0.17 3.68 20.32
N LEU A 190 0.85 4.67 19.78
CA LEU A 190 1.11 5.95 20.41
C LEU A 190 0.19 7.03 19.83
N PRO A 191 -0.14 8.07 20.61
CA PRO A 191 -0.84 9.23 20.10
C PRO A 191 -0.01 9.87 18.98
N SER A 192 -0.62 9.99 17.79
CA SER A 192 -0.03 10.68 16.66
C SER A 192 -0.17 12.19 16.82
N LYS A 193 0.67 12.95 16.12
CA LYS A 193 0.46 14.40 15.95
C LYS A 193 -0.95 14.67 15.38
N PRO A 194 -1.51 15.86 15.63
CA PRO A 194 -2.78 16.29 15.04
C PRO A 194 -2.76 16.12 13.52
N ALA A 195 -3.94 15.94 12.93
CA ALA A 195 -4.08 15.94 11.48
C ALA A 195 -3.44 17.18 10.87
N GLN A 196 -2.70 16.99 9.79
CA GLN A 196 -1.98 18.06 9.10
C GLN A 196 -2.66 18.33 7.77
N PRO A 197 -2.86 19.60 7.39
CA PRO A 197 -3.38 19.93 6.07
C PRO A 197 -2.37 19.51 5.01
N ASP A 198 -2.86 19.07 3.85
CA ASP A 198 -1.99 18.82 2.71
C ASP A 198 -1.33 20.12 2.24
N THR A 199 0.01 20.14 2.18
CA THR A 199 0.78 21.32 1.80
C THR A 199 0.86 21.54 0.29
N THR A 200 0.35 20.60 -0.51
CA THR A 200 0.57 20.55 -1.97
C THR A 200 -0.56 21.10 -2.84
N GLY A 201 -1.68 21.56 -2.28
CA GLY A 201 -2.61 22.41 -3.04
C GLY A 201 -4.06 22.42 -2.58
N ASN A 202 -4.52 21.40 -1.86
CA ASN A 202 -5.89 21.37 -1.32
C ASN A 202 -5.86 21.35 0.22
N SER A 203 -5.97 22.54 0.82
CA SER A 203 -5.95 22.74 2.28
C SER A 203 -7.10 22.05 3.03
N ASN A 204 -8.11 21.53 2.32
CA ASN A 204 -9.25 20.83 2.91
C ASN A 204 -8.95 19.35 3.23
N ILE A 205 -7.82 18.82 2.76
CA ILE A 205 -7.42 17.43 3.02
C ILE A 205 -6.64 17.35 4.32
N MET A 206 -7.15 16.58 5.27
CA MET A 206 -6.57 16.39 6.59
C MET A 206 -5.88 15.04 6.69
N LEU A 207 -4.55 15.04 6.54
CA LEU A 207 -3.75 13.82 6.56
C LEU A 207 -3.35 13.44 7.99
N LYS A 208 -3.27 12.13 8.23
CA LYS A 208 -2.93 11.57 9.54
C LYS A 208 -1.75 10.62 9.41
N GLN A 209 -0.95 10.53 10.46
CA GLN A 209 0.11 9.53 10.59
C GLN A 209 -0.19 8.61 11.78
N SER A 210 0.36 7.41 11.78
CA SER A 210 0.40 6.52 12.94
C SER A 210 1.78 6.48 13.53
N ILE A 211 1.83 6.29 14.85
CA ILE A 211 3.06 6.04 15.58
C ILE A 211 2.80 4.81 16.43
N SER A 212 3.70 3.83 16.39
CA SER A 212 3.59 2.61 17.18
C SER A 212 4.95 2.24 17.75
N GLN A 213 4.97 1.72 18.96
CA GLN A 213 6.18 1.35 19.67
C GLN A 213 6.22 -0.17 19.85
N LEU A 214 7.35 -0.77 19.51
CA LEU A 214 7.67 -2.18 19.71
C LEU A 214 8.59 -2.31 20.92
N ARG A 215 8.21 -3.17 21.87
CA ARG A 215 8.97 -3.46 23.08
C ARG A 215 9.18 -4.97 23.23
N ILE A 216 10.44 -5.41 23.14
CA ILE A 216 10.78 -6.84 23.16
C ILE A 216 11.85 -7.12 24.23
N PRO A 217 11.60 -8.01 25.20
CA PRO A 217 12.67 -8.58 26.01
C PRO A 217 13.48 -9.56 25.16
N LEU A 218 14.79 -9.31 25.01
CA LEU A 218 15.67 -10.14 24.21
C LEU A 218 16.13 -11.39 24.98
N ASP A 219 15.24 -12.36 25.10
CA ASP A 219 15.53 -13.63 25.78
C ASP A 219 16.24 -14.64 24.86
N LYS A 220 16.68 -15.78 25.43
CA LYS A 220 17.35 -16.88 24.71
C LYS A 220 16.58 -17.43 23.50
N LYS A 221 15.26 -17.20 23.42
CA LYS A 221 14.45 -17.57 22.25
C LYS A 221 14.88 -16.87 20.95
N TYR A 222 15.54 -15.71 21.05
CA TYR A 222 16.00 -14.95 19.89
C TYR A 222 17.48 -15.18 19.56
N THR A 223 18.31 -15.54 20.54
CA THR A 223 19.74 -15.82 20.35
C THR A 223 20.06 -17.30 20.13
N GLY A 224 19.16 -18.20 20.54
CA GLY A 224 19.36 -19.63 20.39
C GLY A 224 20.63 -20.11 21.08
N THR A 225 21.45 -20.88 20.35
CA THR A 225 22.75 -21.40 20.82
C THR A 225 23.96 -20.66 20.26
N GLN A 226 23.75 -19.64 19.42
CA GLN A 226 24.84 -18.93 18.75
C GLN A 226 25.39 -17.79 19.63
N PRO A 227 26.70 -17.50 19.56
CA PRO A 227 27.33 -16.42 20.34
C PRO A 227 26.87 -15.03 19.87
N SER A 228 26.47 -14.92 18.60
CA SER A 228 25.82 -13.73 18.05
C SER A 228 24.68 -14.15 17.12
N THR A 229 23.59 -13.38 17.11
CA THR A 229 22.45 -13.63 16.23
C THR A 229 21.93 -12.32 15.66
N SER A 230 21.65 -12.31 14.36
CA SER A 230 20.99 -11.16 13.73
C SER A 230 19.47 -11.27 13.91
N LEU A 231 18.86 -10.18 14.39
CA LEU A 231 17.41 -10.05 14.50
C LEU A 231 16.93 -9.02 13.47
N GLU A 232 16.02 -9.43 12.61
CA GLU A 232 15.37 -8.53 11.66
C GLU A 232 14.12 -7.93 12.30
N VAL A 233 14.05 -6.60 12.36
CA VAL A 233 12.87 -5.85 12.78
C VAL A 233 12.32 -5.10 11.58
N ARG A 234 11.10 -5.42 11.17
CA ARG A 234 10.42 -4.81 10.02
C ARG A 234 9.13 -4.12 10.46
N CYS A 235 8.99 -2.84 10.12
CA CYS A 235 7.76 -2.07 10.29
C CYS A 235 7.07 -1.90 8.93
N VAL A 236 5.80 -2.26 8.85
CA VAL A 236 4.97 -2.14 7.64
C VAL A 236 3.88 -1.10 7.90
N SER A 237 3.71 -0.18 6.95
CA SER A 237 2.65 0.83 6.91
C SER A 237 1.67 0.50 5.79
N SER A 238 0.39 0.36 6.12
CA SER A 238 -0.69 0.05 5.17
C SER A 238 -1.87 1.01 5.32
N VAL A 239 -2.68 1.14 4.27
CA VAL A 239 -3.93 1.90 4.30
C VAL A 239 -5.08 0.92 4.10
N ASP A 240 -6.04 0.90 5.03
CA ASP A 240 -7.14 -0.06 5.01
C ASP A 240 -8.09 0.18 3.82
N GLY A 241 -8.68 -0.90 3.29
CA GLY A 241 -9.61 -0.84 2.16
C GLY A 241 -8.94 -0.68 0.79
N ILE A 242 -7.62 -0.79 0.72
CA ILE A 242 -6.85 -0.71 -0.52
C ILE A 242 -6.21 -2.07 -0.83
N ASN A 243 -6.38 -2.54 -2.05
CA ASN A 243 -5.76 -3.77 -2.53
C ASN A 243 -4.23 -3.57 -2.64
N SER A 244 -3.46 -4.46 -2.04
CA SER A 244 -1.98 -4.44 -2.02
C SER A 244 -1.34 -4.56 -3.41
N ASN A 245 -2.05 -5.11 -4.39
CA ASN A 245 -1.60 -5.15 -5.79
C ASN A 245 -1.67 -3.78 -6.47
N ILE A 246 -2.52 -2.88 -5.98
CA ILE A 246 -2.73 -1.54 -6.55
C ILE A 246 -1.84 -0.53 -5.81
N ALA A 247 -1.75 -0.64 -4.48
CA ALA A 247 -0.84 0.16 -3.67
C ALA A 247 -0.03 -0.76 -2.74
N PRO A 248 1.25 -1.03 -3.05
CA PRO A 248 2.07 -1.91 -2.23
C PRO A 248 2.26 -1.32 -0.83
N HIS A 249 2.25 -2.20 0.16
CA HIS A 249 2.56 -1.78 1.53
C HIS A 249 3.99 -1.28 1.61
N LEU A 250 4.18 -0.12 2.24
CA LEU A 250 5.51 0.42 2.44
C LEU A 250 6.09 -0.13 3.73
N SER A 251 7.36 -0.49 3.72
CA SER A 251 8.02 -1.04 4.89
C SER A 251 9.44 -0.56 5.06
N ALA A 252 9.88 -0.46 6.31
CA ALA A 252 11.27 -0.28 6.69
C ALA A 252 11.74 -1.48 7.48
N THR A 253 13.01 -1.86 7.28
CA THR A 253 13.64 -2.99 7.94
C THR A 253 14.95 -2.54 8.59
N ARG A 254 15.20 -2.98 9.82
CA ARG A 254 16.46 -2.79 10.54
C ARG A 254 16.94 -4.15 11.04
N ASN A 255 18.21 -4.45 10.76
CA ASN A 255 18.89 -5.62 11.30
C ASN A 255 19.71 -5.18 12.50
N ILE A 256 19.59 -5.91 13.60
CA ILE A 256 20.37 -5.69 14.82
C ILE A 256 21.16 -6.94 15.16
N MET A 257 22.28 -6.78 15.85
CA MET A 257 23.10 -7.88 16.34
C MET A 257 22.86 -8.09 17.84
N ILE A 258 22.55 -9.31 18.25
CA ILE A 258 22.40 -9.67 19.65
C ILE A 258 23.60 -10.53 20.05
N MET A 259 24.32 -10.14 21.11
CA MET A 259 25.46 -10.87 21.66
C MET A 259 25.03 -11.67 22.91
N ASP A 260 25.47 -12.92 23.03
CA ASP A 260 25.36 -13.71 24.26
C ASP A 260 26.70 -13.71 25.00
N GLU A 261 26.77 -12.90 26.07
CA GLU A 261 27.96 -12.70 26.87
C GLU A 261 28.43 -14.01 27.55
N ASN A 262 27.51 -14.93 27.86
CA ASN A 262 27.86 -16.19 28.51
C ASN A 262 28.65 -17.15 27.59
N GLN A 263 28.49 -17.05 26.27
CA GLN A 263 29.24 -17.87 25.31
C GLN A 263 30.63 -17.32 24.99
N LEU A 264 30.83 -16.01 25.17
CA LEU A 264 32.15 -15.39 25.04
C LEU A 264 33.09 -15.82 26.17
N VAL A 265 32.57 -15.97 27.38
CA VAL A 265 33.36 -16.39 28.57
C VAL A 265 33.71 -17.88 28.55
N ASN A 266 32.86 -18.74 27.97
CA ASN A 266 33.07 -20.20 27.99
C ASN A 266 34.27 -20.64 27.11
N ASN A 267 34.68 -19.80 26.15
CA ASN A 267 35.89 -20.02 25.35
C ASN A 267 37.19 -19.58 26.06
N GLN A 268 37.11 -19.01 27.27
CA GLN A 268 38.27 -18.62 28.09
C GLN A 268 38.49 -19.55 29.31
N LYS A 269 38.06 -20.81 29.25
CA LYS A 269 38.53 -21.82 30.23
C LYS A 269 40.01 -22.12 30.00
N PHE A 270 40.87 -21.33 30.64
CA PHE A 270 42.29 -21.63 30.78
C PHE A 270 42.46 -22.96 31.52
N HIS A 271 42.97 -23.97 30.79
CA HIS A 271 43.45 -25.20 31.39
C HIS A 271 44.71 -24.90 32.21
N TRP A 272 44.59 -24.92 33.54
CA TRP A 272 45.73 -25.06 34.43
C TRP A 272 46.16 -26.54 34.43
N PRO A 273 47.40 -26.88 34.07
CA PRO A 273 47.89 -28.23 34.29
C PRO A 273 48.00 -28.44 35.80
N SER A 274 47.21 -29.36 36.34
CA SER A 274 47.36 -29.85 37.71
C SER A 274 48.69 -30.57 37.82
N CYS A 275 49.72 -29.92 38.37
CA CYS A 275 50.95 -30.60 38.73
C CYS A 275 50.86 -31.08 40.19
N SER A 276 50.82 -32.39 40.35
CA SER A 276 50.71 -33.09 41.63
C SER A 276 52.00 -32.94 42.43
N ILE A 277 51.91 -32.42 43.65
CA ILE A 277 53.02 -32.43 44.61
C ILE A 277 53.21 -33.87 45.09
N LYS A 278 54.30 -34.53 44.68
CA LYS A 278 54.81 -35.73 45.37
C LYS A 278 55.79 -35.27 46.44
N VAL A 279 55.35 -35.29 47.70
CA VAL A 279 56.24 -35.19 48.86
C VAL A 279 56.94 -36.54 49.03
N SER A 280 58.24 -36.60 48.76
CA SER A 280 59.09 -37.73 49.15
C SER A 280 59.83 -37.37 50.43
N LEU A 281 59.45 -38.01 51.53
CA LEU A 281 60.18 -37.99 52.81
C LEU A 281 61.30 -39.01 52.77
N THR A 282 62.55 -38.55 52.69
CA THR A 282 63.73 -39.32 53.12
C THR A 282 64.76 -38.36 53.71
N GLY A 283 65.08 -38.52 54.99
CA GLY A 283 65.99 -37.66 55.74
C GLY A 283 67.47 -38.01 55.57
N CYS A 284 68.34 -37.00 55.77
CA CYS A 284 69.45 -36.97 56.74
C CYS A 284 70.43 -35.81 56.42
N LEU A 285 70.46 -34.80 57.32
CA LEU A 285 71.64 -34.04 57.81
C LEU A 285 72.46 -33.14 56.83
N PRO A 286 73.20 -32.12 57.35
CA PRO A 286 72.84 -30.72 57.12
C PRO A 286 73.94 -29.92 56.40
N VAL A 287 73.58 -29.09 55.42
CA VAL A 287 74.44 -27.96 54.98
C VAL A 287 73.54 -26.83 54.48
N LEU A 288 73.83 -25.61 54.94
CA LEU A 288 73.22 -24.36 54.48
C LEU A 288 73.26 -24.25 52.96
N ALA A 289 72.09 -24.06 52.34
CA ALA A 289 71.97 -23.44 51.03
C ALA A 289 70.69 -22.61 50.98
N ILE A 290 70.88 -21.29 51.02
CA ILE A 290 69.86 -20.30 50.72
C ILE A 290 69.53 -20.47 49.23
N PHE A 291 68.33 -20.93 48.91
CA PHE A 291 67.78 -20.83 47.56
C PHE A 291 66.60 -19.86 47.58
N VAL A 292 66.90 -18.64 47.13
CA VAL A 292 65.91 -17.69 46.63
C VAL A 292 65.30 -18.32 45.38
N TYR A 293 64.02 -18.66 45.42
CA TYR A 293 63.24 -18.87 44.20
C TYR A 293 62.28 -17.71 44.03
N LEU A 294 62.52 -16.94 42.98
CA LEU A 294 61.61 -15.96 42.43
C LEU A 294 60.28 -16.64 42.12
N PHE A 295 59.22 -16.12 42.73
CA PHE A 295 57.88 -16.27 42.20
C PHE A 295 57.82 -15.51 40.88
N ALA A 296 57.67 -16.23 39.78
CA ALA A 296 57.03 -15.69 38.59
C ALA A 296 55.66 -16.38 38.51
N CYS A 297 54.67 -15.72 39.12
CA CYS A 297 53.25 -15.85 38.81
C CYS A 297 52.58 -14.52 39.12
#